data_AF-A0A6J4S2J2-F1
#
_entry.id   AF-A0A6J4S2J2-F1
#
_cell.length_a   1.000
_cell.length_b   1.000
_cell.length_c   1.000
_cell.angle_alpha   90.00
_cell.angle_beta   90.00
_cell.angle_gamma   90.00
#
_symmetry.space_group_name_H-M   'P 1'
#
loop_
_entity.id
_entity.type
_entity.pdbx_description
1 polymer ?
#
loop_
_entity_poly.entity_id
_entity_poly.type
_entity_poly.pdbx_seq_one_letter_code
_entity_poly.pdbx_strand_id
1 'polypeptide(L)'
;AVMLAGLCRALVRTCHERAEREEPYPNARPELVRAAHFVSSRHGLDADLVDVEARRSVPAREMVEKLLAFTRPALEEFGDWEEVSALVGETLRGGNGASRQRRAYGRAGRLEEVVDMLIEETAQGTNPV
;
A
#
# COMPACT_ATOMS: atom_id res chain seq x y z
N ALA A 1 6.64 -8.43 4.81
CA ALA A 1 6.19 -9.31 3.71
C ALA A 1 4.68 -9.60 3.78
N VAL A 2 4.14 -9.89 4.97
CA VAL A 2 2.73 -10.29 5.18
C VAL A 2 1.72 -9.30 4.59
N MET A 3 1.79 -8.01 4.94
CA MET A 3 0.85 -7.00 4.43
C MET A 3 0.73 -6.99 2.89
N LEU A 4 1.86 -6.94 2.18
CA LEU A 4 1.85 -6.88 0.72
C LEU A 4 1.31 -8.19 0.11
N ALA A 5 1.71 -9.34 0.67
CA ALA A 5 1.22 -10.64 0.21
C ALA A 5 -0.30 -10.79 0.43
N GLY A 6 -0.80 -10.40 1.62
CA GLY A 6 -2.22 -10.43 1.96
C GLY A 6 -3.05 -9.50 1.06
N LEU A 7 -2.60 -8.26 0.85
CA LEU A 7 -3.26 -7.32 -0.06
C LEU A 7 -3.28 -7.83 -1.51
N CYS A 8 -2.17 -8.36 -2.02
CA CYS A 8 -2.12 -8.92 -3.37
C CYS A 8 -3.08 -10.12 -3.52
N ARG A 9 -3.06 -11.06 -2.56
CA ARG A 9 -3.96 -12.22 -2.56
C ARG A 9 -5.42 -11.78 -2.54
N ALA A 10 -5.78 -10.88 -1.63
CA ALA A 10 -7.13 -10.40 -1.49
C ALA A 10 -7.60 -9.63 -2.73
N LEU A 11 -6.75 -8.78 -3.31
CA LEU A 11 -7.05 -8.06 -4.55
C LEU A 11 -7.34 -9.03 -5.71
N VAL A 12 -6.50 -10.06 -5.89
CA VAL A 12 -6.72 -11.07 -6.94
C VAL A 12 -8.01 -11.85 -6.68
N ARG A 13 -8.26 -12.27 -5.43
CA ARG A 13 -9.49 -12.97 -5.04
C ARG A 13 -10.72 -12.13 -5.35
N THR A 14 -10.76 -10.87 -4.89
CA THR A 14 -11.87 -9.95 -5.14
C THR A 14 -12.10 -9.74 -6.64
N CYS A 15 -11.04 -9.51 -7.43
CA CYS A 15 -11.18 -9.34 -8.87
C CYS A 15 -11.69 -10.60 -9.58
N HIS A 16 -11.18 -11.78 -9.23
CA HIS A 16 -11.66 -13.05 -9.78
C HIS A 16 -13.15 -13.26 -9.48
N GLU A 17 -13.54 -13.04 -8.24
CA GLU A 17 -14.92 -13.15 -7.78
C GLU A 17 -15.89 -12.21 -8.51
N ARG A 18 -15.46 -10.99 -8.83
CA ARG A 18 -16.25 -10.04 -9.62
C ARG A 18 -16.34 -10.46 -11.08
N ALA A 19 -15.27 -11.03 -11.63
CA ALA A 19 -15.24 -11.56 -12.99
C ALA A 19 -16.23 -12.72 -13.16
N GLU A 20 -16.28 -13.66 -12.21
CA GLU A 20 -17.23 -14.78 -12.20
C GLU A 20 -18.68 -14.32 -12.12
N ARG A 21 -18.94 -13.13 -11.53
CA ARG A 21 -20.26 -12.50 -11.44
C ARG A 21 -20.57 -11.59 -12.62
N GLU A 22 -19.69 -11.51 -13.61
CA GLU A 22 -19.79 -10.61 -14.77
C GLU A 22 -19.99 -9.14 -14.39
N GLU A 23 -19.43 -8.71 -13.25
CA GLU A 23 -19.51 -7.32 -12.83
C GLU A 23 -18.74 -6.41 -13.80
N PRO A 24 -19.30 -5.24 -14.17
CA PRO A 24 -18.64 -4.33 -15.10
C PRO A 24 -17.41 -3.69 -14.46
N TYR A 25 -16.33 -3.61 -15.23
CA TYR A 25 -15.14 -2.86 -14.83
C TYR A 25 -15.29 -1.36 -15.13
N PRO A 26 -14.78 -0.46 -14.26
CA PRO A 26 -14.77 0.97 -14.55
C PRO A 26 -14.03 1.26 -15.85
N ASN A 27 -14.67 1.97 -16.77
CA ASN A 27 -14.02 2.39 -18.00
C ASN A 27 -13.06 3.57 -17.71
N ALA A 28 -11.78 3.24 -17.63
CA ALA A 28 -10.70 4.18 -17.37
C ALA A 28 -9.91 4.46 -18.66
N ARG A 29 -9.63 5.75 -18.92
CA ARG A 29 -8.71 6.12 -20.00
C ARG A 29 -7.30 5.62 -19.67
N PRO A 30 -6.59 4.94 -20.59
CA PRO A 30 -5.23 4.44 -20.34
C PRO A 30 -4.25 5.52 -19.89
N GLU A 31 -4.43 6.77 -20.34
CA GLU A 31 -3.62 7.93 -19.93
C GLU A 31 -3.76 8.21 -18.44
N LEU A 32 -4.98 8.10 -17.89
CA LEU A 32 -5.25 8.34 -16.47
C LEU A 32 -4.61 7.25 -15.60
N VAL A 33 -4.67 5.98 -16.05
CA VAL A 33 -4.03 4.86 -15.36
C VAL A 33 -2.51 5.06 -15.33
N ARG A 34 -1.89 5.43 -16.45
CA ARG A 34 -0.44 5.74 -16.51
C ARG A 34 -0.07 6.90 -15.59
N ALA A 35 -0.87 7.96 -15.56
CA ALA A 35 -0.64 9.10 -14.66
C ALA A 35 -0.74 8.68 -13.19
N ALA A 36 -1.76 7.89 -12.83
CA ALA A 36 -1.94 7.36 -11.48
C ALA A 36 -0.74 6.51 -11.03
N HIS A 37 -0.24 5.63 -11.91
CA HIS A 37 0.97 4.84 -11.64
C HIS A 37 2.21 5.73 -11.44
N PHE A 38 2.38 6.76 -12.27
CA PHE A 38 3.53 7.65 -12.14
C PHE A 38 3.50 8.42 -10.81
N VAL A 39 2.36 9.05 -10.47
CA VAL A 39 2.21 9.85 -9.25
C VAL A 39 2.42 8.98 -8.01
N SER A 40 1.76 7.82 -7.94
CA SER A 40 1.91 6.88 -6.83
C SER A 40 3.35 6.39 -6.68
N SER A 41 4.04 6.08 -7.78
CA SER A 41 5.44 5.62 -7.73
C SER A 41 6.42 6.71 -7.29
N ARG A 42 6.19 7.95 -7.73
CA ARG A 42 7.11 9.06 -7.47
C ARG A 42 6.95 9.68 -6.09
N HIS A 43 5.73 9.71 -5.57
CA HIS A 43 5.38 10.46 -4.36
C HIS A 43 4.82 9.59 -3.23
N GLY A 44 4.36 8.37 -3.52
CA GLY A 44 3.95 7.41 -2.51
C GLY A 44 2.79 7.89 -1.64
N LEU A 45 2.92 7.70 -0.32
CA LEU A 45 1.87 7.97 0.66
C LEU A 45 1.72 9.45 1.06
N ASP A 46 2.63 10.30 0.61
CA ASP A 46 2.61 11.74 0.89
C ASP A 46 1.88 12.55 -0.20
N ALA A 47 1.28 11.87 -1.18
CA ALA A 47 0.72 12.45 -2.39
C ALA A 47 -0.80 12.56 -2.35
N ASP A 48 -1.33 13.45 -3.18
CA ASP A 48 -2.68 13.26 -3.73
C ASP A 48 -2.60 12.31 -4.94
N LEU A 49 -3.33 11.20 -4.87
CA LEU A 49 -3.42 10.17 -5.89
C LEU A 49 -4.64 10.38 -6.78
N VAL A 50 -4.61 9.77 -7.96
CA VAL A 50 -5.72 9.85 -8.92
C VAL A 50 -6.72 8.74 -8.64
N ASP A 51 -7.93 9.12 -8.21
CA ASP A 51 -9.09 8.24 -8.21
C ASP A 51 -9.70 8.20 -9.61
N VAL A 52 -9.48 7.09 -10.29
CA VAL A 52 -9.86 6.91 -11.69
C VAL A 52 -11.38 6.71 -11.83
N GLU A 53 -12.02 6.15 -10.81
CA GLU A 53 -13.47 5.91 -10.78
C GLU A 53 -14.22 7.20 -10.46
N ALA A 54 -13.82 7.89 -9.38
CA ALA A 54 -14.42 9.17 -8.98
C ALA A 54 -13.92 10.37 -9.83
N ARG A 55 -12.92 10.16 -10.69
CA ARG A 55 -12.31 11.16 -11.58
C ARG A 55 -11.83 12.41 -10.85
N ARG A 56 -11.20 12.23 -9.69
CA ARG A 56 -10.67 13.33 -8.87
C ARG A 56 -9.34 12.95 -8.21
N SER A 57 -8.62 13.97 -7.76
CA SER A 57 -7.45 13.79 -6.90
C SER A 57 -7.90 13.56 -5.47
N VAL A 58 -7.29 12.60 -4.76
CA VAL A 58 -7.63 12.24 -3.37
C VAL A 58 -6.35 11.99 -2.57
N PRO A 59 -6.31 12.29 -1.26
CA PRO A 59 -5.14 11.95 -0.45
C PRO A 59 -4.81 10.46 -0.54
N ALA A 60 -3.53 10.08 -0.56
CA ALA A 60 -3.12 8.68 -0.66
C ALA A 60 -3.75 7.79 0.44
N ARG A 61 -3.95 8.35 1.64
CA ARG A 61 -4.69 7.70 2.72
C ARG A 61 -6.08 7.25 2.30
N GLU A 62 -6.85 8.15 1.70
CA GLU A 62 -8.22 7.87 1.24
C GLU A 62 -8.21 6.75 0.18
N MET A 63 -7.24 6.77 -0.74
CA MET A 63 -7.10 5.73 -1.76
C MET A 63 -6.77 4.36 -1.16
N VAL A 64 -5.88 4.31 -0.17
CA VAL A 64 -5.51 3.06 0.51
C VAL A 64 -6.68 2.52 1.34
N GLU A 65 -7.44 3.39 2.00
CA GLU A 65 -8.66 3.01 2.72
C GLU A 65 -9.72 2.45 1.78
N LYS A 66 -9.87 3.04 0.57
CA LYS A 66 -10.72 2.48 -0.49
C LYS A 66 -10.26 1.10 -0.95
N LEU A 67 -8.96 0.90 -1.14
CA LEU A 67 -8.41 -0.43 -1.48
C LEU A 67 -8.70 -1.45 -0.37
N LEU A 68 -8.49 -1.09 0.90
CA LEU A 68 -8.80 -1.97 2.03
C LEU A 68 -10.28 -2.34 2.07
N ALA A 69 -11.17 -1.37 1.89
CA ALA A 69 -12.61 -1.61 1.84
C ALA A 69 -12.98 -2.55 0.68
N PHE A 70 -12.37 -2.34 -0.50
CA PHE A 70 -12.57 -3.17 -1.67
C PHE A 70 -12.13 -4.63 -1.44
N THR A 71 -10.98 -4.85 -0.79
CA THR A 71 -10.44 -6.19 -0.55
C THR A 71 -10.93 -6.85 0.75
N ARG A 72 -11.71 -6.14 1.58
CA ARG A 72 -12.10 -6.60 2.92
C ARG A 72 -12.77 -7.98 2.93
N PRO A 73 -13.77 -8.29 2.07
CA PRO A 73 -14.41 -9.61 2.11
C PRO A 73 -13.42 -10.76 1.90
N ALA A 74 -12.46 -10.59 0.98
CA ALA A 74 -11.44 -11.60 0.71
C ALA A 74 -10.42 -11.69 1.87
N LEU A 75 -10.05 -10.57 2.50
CA LEU A 75 -9.20 -10.59 3.69
C LEU A 75 -9.89 -11.29 4.87
N GLU A 76 -11.19 -11.08 5.06
CA GLU A 76 -11.99 -11.78 6.09
C GLU A 76 -12.12 -13.28 5.78
N GLU A 77 -12.32 -13.66 4.51
CA GLU A 77 -12.36 -15.06 4.06
C GLU A 77 -11.07 -15.82 4.42
N PHE A 78 -9.90 -15.18 4.23
CA PHE A 78 -8.61 -15.80 4.54
C PHE A 78 -8.15 -15.62 6.00
N GLY A 79 -8.93 -14.92 6.84
CA GLY A 79 -8.56 -14.62 8.22
C GLY A 79 -7.45 -13.57 8.38
N ASP A 80 -7.13 -12.83 7.32
CA ASP A 80 -6.04 -11.85 7.26
C ASP A 80 -6.43 -10.44 7.69
N TRP A 81 -7.74 -10.16 7.81
CA TRP A 81 -8.25 -8.79 7.93
C TRP A 81 -7.59 -8.01 9.06
N GLU A 82 -7.53 -8.57 10.26
CA GLU A 82 -6.98 -7.87 11.43
C GLU A 82 -5.49 -7.55 11.24
N GLU A 83 -4.69 -8.52 10.82
CA GLU A 83 -3.25 -8.35 10.64
C GLU A 83 -2.94 -7.36 9.49
N VAL A 84 -3.56 -7.55 8.33
CA VAL A 84 -3.30 -6.70 7.15
C VAL A 84 -3.78 -5.27 7.39
N SER A 85 -4.97 -5.08 7.97
CA SER A 85 -5.49 -3.73 8.24
C SER A 85 -4.66 -3.01 9.31
N ALA A 86 -4.17 -3.71 10.34
CA ALA A 86 -3.27 -3.15 11.34
C ALA A 86 -1.95 -2.68 10.70
N LEU A 87 -1.30 -3.53 9.90
CA LEU A 87 -0.05 -3.20 9.20
C LEU A 87 -0.21 -2.03 8.22
N VAL A 88 -1.34 -1.95 7.52
CA VAL A 88 -1.67 -0.80 6.67
C VAL A 88 -1.85 0.47 7.52
N GLY A 89 -2.58 0.37 8.65
CA GLY A 89 -2.79 1.49 9.56
C GLY A 89 -1.50 2.02 10.19
N GLU A 90 -0.56 1.13 10.53
CA GLU A 90 0.80 1.50 10.95
C GLU A 90 1.58 2.18 9.84
N THR A 91 1.53 1.64 8.62
CA THR A 91 2.21 2.22 7.46
C THR A 91 1.66 3.61 7.12
N LEU A 92 0.36 3.82 7.22
CA LEU A 92 -0.27 5.13 7.00
C LEU A 92 0.07 6.15 8.09
N ARG A 93 0.33 5.72 9.33
CA ARG A 93 0.74 6.60 10.44
C ARG A 93 2.23 6.91 10.43
N GLY A 94 3.05 5.88 10.22
CA GLY A 94 4.51 5.95 10.28
C GLY A 94 5.16 6.30 8.94
N GLY A 95 4.44 6.21 7.82
CA GLY A 95 5.00 6.33 6.49
C GLY A 95 5.70 5.04 6.02
N ASN A 96 5.89 4.95 4.70
CA ASN A 96 6.55 3.79 4.07
C ASN A 96 8.07 3.76 4.30
N GLY A 97 8.72 2.68 3.85
CA GLY A 97 10.18 2.51 3.98
C GLY A 97 10.98 3.67 3.39
N ALA A 98 10.60 4.18 2.21
CA ALA A 98 11.26 5.33 1.60
C ALA A 98 11.17 6.59 2.49
N SER A 99 10.03 6.81 3.15
CA SER A 99 9.82 7.92 4.07
C SER A 99 10.68 7.78 5.33
N ARG A 100 10.78 6.57 5.89
CA ARG A 100 11.66 6.27 7.02
C ARG A 100 13.13 6.48 6.66
N GLN A 101 13.58 5.96 5.53
CA GLN A 101 14.94 6.12 5.04
C GLN A 101 15.30 7.59 4.80
N ARG A 102 14.42 8.38 4.16
CA ARG A 102 14.64 9.83 4.00
C ARG A 102 14.74 10.56 5.33
N ARG A 103 13.94 10.18 6.34
CA ARG A 103 14.02 10.78 7.68
C ARG A 103 15.31 10.40 8.41
N ALA A 104 15.77 9.14 8.30
CA ALA A 104 17.04 8.72 8.87
C ALA A 104 18.20 9.51 8.24
N TYR A 105 18.24 9.60 6.91
CA TYR A 105 19.22 10.40 6.19
C TYR A 105 19.14 11.89 6.59
N GLY A 106 17.94 12.47 6.69
CA GLY A 106 17.75 13.88 7.03
C GLY A 106 18.23 14.28 8.43
N ARG A 107 18.42 13.33 9.36
CA ARG A 107 18.91 13.62 10.72
C ARG A 107 20.41 13.88 10.76
N ALA A 108 21.21 13.17 9.95
CA ALA A 108 22.67 13.25 10.02
C ALA A 108 23.37 13.54 8.68
N GLY A 109 22.64 13.52 7.55
CA GLY A 109 23.19 13.67 6.20
C GLY A 109 24.07 12.50 5.73
N ARG A 110 24.03 11.38 6.45
CA ARG A 110 24.89 10.20 6.25
C ARG A 110 24.06 9.00 5.81
N LEU A 111 24.56 8.26 4.83
CA LEU A 111 23.89 7.05 4.34
C LEU A 111 24.01 5.90 5.35
N GLU A 112 25.05 5.92 6.17
CA GLU A 112 25.31 4.97 7.26
C GLU A 112 24.11 4.90 8.22
N GLU A 113 23.49 6.02 8.57
CA GLU A 113 22.28 6.04 9.42
C GLU A 113 21.10 5.31 8.79
N VAL A 114 21.01 5.31 7.46
CA VAL A 114 19.97 4.57 6.73
C VAL A 114 20.28 3.08 6.81
N VAL A 115 21.55 2.69 6.65
CA VAL A 115 21.99 1.29 6.73
C VAL A 115 21.80 0.75 8.15
N ASP A 116 22.23 1.48 9.17
CA ASP A 116 22.09 1.09 10.57
C ASP A 116 20.62 0.86 10.96
N MET A 117 19.74 1.79 10.55
CA MET A 117 18.29 1.65 10.74
C MET A 117 17.74 0.40 10.03
N LEU A 118 18.17 0.12 8.80
CA LEU A 118 17.71 -1.06 8.07
C LEU A 118 18.18 -2.37 8.71
N ILE A 119 19.41 -2.41 9.24
CA ILE A 119 19.94 -3.58 9.96
C ILE A 119 19.08 -3.84 11.21
N GLU A 120 18.81 -2.79 11.99
CA GLU A 120 18.02 -2.90 13.22
C GLU A 120 16.57 -3.34 12.94
N GLU A 121 15.88 -2.69 11.99
CA GLU A 121 14.50 -3.05 11.61
C GLU A 121 14.40 -4.49 11.06
N THR A 122 15.40 -4.94 10.29
CA THR A 122 15.38 -6.29 9.71
C THR A 122 15.68 -7.36 10.76
N ALA A 123 16.62 -7.11 11.67
CA ALA A 123 16.97 -8.03 12.75
C ALA A 123 15.80 -8.25 13.73
N GLN A 124 14.99 -7.21 13.99
CA GLN A 124 13.77 -7.32 14.81
C GLN A 124 12.68 -8.16 14.14
N GLY A 125 12.64 -8.20 12.80
CA GLY A 125 11.70 -9.02 12.02
C GLY A 125 12.09 -10.50 11.94
N THR A 126 13.32 -10.84 12.30
CA THR A 126 13.80 -12.22 12.46
C THR A 126 13.84 -12.57 13.93
N ASN A 127 12.72 -13.00 14.50
CA ASN A 127 12.77 -13.70 15.79
C ASN A 127 13.60 -14.98 15.59
N PRO A 128 14.63 -15.26 16.41
CA PRO A 128 15.31 -16.54 16.33
C PRO A 128 14.29 -17.65 16.63
N VAL A 129 14.24 -18.62 15.73
CA VAL A 129 13.49 -19.88 15.90
C VAL A 129 14.13 -20.70 17.01
#